data_AF-A0A9E3IWZ0-F1
#
_entry.id   AF-A0A9E3IWZ0-F1
#
_cell.length_a   1.000
_cell.length_b   1.000
_cell.length_c   1.000
_cell.angle_alpha   90.00
_cell.angle_beta   90.00
_cell.angle_gamma   90.00
#
_symmetry.space_group_name_H-M   'P 1'
#
loop_
_entity.id
_entity.type
_entity.pdbx_description
1 polymer ?
#
loop_
_entity_poly.entity_id
_entity_poly.type
_entity_poly.pdbx_seq_one_letter_code
_entity_poly.pdbx_strand_id
1 'polypeptide(L)' 'MAAYRMYLVGRAGRLKLGDALQAGDDAEAIAAARARLPAGEAAELWAGGRIVGHFSRTGGFRTGHGES' A
#
# COMPACT_ATOMS: atom_id res chain seq x y z
N MET A 1 -9.26 4.20 14.75
CA MET A 1 -8.89 3.49 13.51
C MET A 1 -8.28 4.51 12.56
N ALA A 2 -7.08 4.24 12.06
CA ALA A 2 -6.46 5.09 11.05
C ALA A 2 -6.99 4.69 9.67
N ALA A 3 -7.29 5.70 8.84
CA ALA A 3 -7.77 5.48 7.49
C ALA A 3 -6.56 5.37 6.54
N TYR A 4 -6.34 4.16 6.04
CA TYR A 4 -5.31 3.87 5.05
C TYR A 4 -5.92 3.83 3.66
N ARG A 5 -5.13 4.18 2.64
CA ARG A 5 -5.50 4.08 1.23
C ARG A 5 -4.46 3.25 0.50
N MET A 6 -4.93 2.26 -0.24
CA MET A 6 -4.11 1.47 -1.14
C MET A 6 -4.30 1.99 -2.56
N TYR A 7 -3.21 2.23 -3.29
CA TYR A 7 -3.22 2.57 -4.70
C TYR A 7 -2.52 1.45 -5.47
N LEU A 8 -3.19 0.91 -6.49
CA LEU A 8 -2.59 -0.10 -7.37
C LEU A 8 -1.75 0.60 -8.44
N VAL A 9 -0.49 0.20 -8.58
CA VAL A 9 0.42 0.70 -9.60
C VAL A 9 0.35 -0.25 -10.80
N GLY A 10 -0.50 0.10 -11.77
CA GLY A 10 -0.68 -0.72 -12.97
C GLY A 10 0.56 -0.74 -13.87
N ARG A 11 0.55 -1.65 -14.85
CA ARG A 11 1.67 -1.94 -15.78
C ARG A 11 2.27 -0.72 -16.52
N ALA A 12 1.51 0.36 -16.66
CA ALA A 12 1.93 1.62 -17.30
C ALA A 12 2.31 2.74 -16.31
N GLY A 13 2.51 2.41 -15.02
CA GLY A 13 2.77 3.40 -13.96
C GLY A 13 1.56 4.24 -13.58
N ARG A 14 0.37 3.89 -14.07
CA ARG A 14 -0.89 4.57 -13.71
C ARG A 14 -1.37 4.07 -12.36
N LEU A 15 -1.58 5.00 -11.44
CA LEU A 15 -2.22 4.73 -10.17
C LEU A 15 -3.72 4.53 -10.40
N LYS A 16 -4.22 3.36 -10.01
CA LYS A 16 -5.64 3.12 -9.82
C LYS A 16 -5.95 3.32 -8.35
N LEU A 17 -6.97 4.12 -8.05
CA LEU A 17 -7.51 4.23 -6.70
C LEU A 17 -7.95 2.82 -6.28
N GLY A 18 -7.26 2.27 -5.29
CA GLY A 18 -7.64 0.99 -4.68
C GLY A 18 -8.57 1.22 -3.50
N ASP A 19 -8.56 0.27 -2.58
CA ASP A 19 -9.45 0.27 -1.43
C ASP A 19 -8.99 1.17 -0.28
N ALA A 20 -9.97 1.70 0.45
CA ALA A 20 -9.76 2.23 1.78
C ALA A 20 -9.63 1.06 2.77
N LEU A 21 -8.59 1.10 3.59
CA LEU A 21 -8.28 0.10 4.61
C LEU A 21 -8.47 0.73 5.98
N GLN A 22 -9.24 0.09 6.84
CA GLN A 22 -9.32 0.43 8.25
C GLN A 22 -8.35 -0.50 8.99
N ALA A 23 -7.40 0.08 9.71
CA ALA A 23 -6.47 -0.67 10.53
C ALA A 23 -6.14 0.07 11.83
N GLY A 24 -5.72 -0.69 12.85
CA GLY A 24 -5.25 -0.18 14.13
C GLY A 24 -3.88 0.50 14.03
N ASP A 25 -3.00 -0.06 13.20
CA ASP A 25 -1.62 0.37 13.02
C ASP A 25 -1.07 0.04 11.62
N ASP A 26 0.15 0.49 11.35
CA ASP A 26 0.81 0.33 10.05
C ASP A 26 1.07 -1.14 9.71
N ALA A 27 1.43 -1.98 10.68
CA ALA A 27 1.71 -3.39 10.44
C ALA A 27 0.43 -4.16 10.07
N GLU A 28 -0.67 -3.88 10.77
CA GLU A 28 -1.99 -4.42 10.43
C GLU A 28 -2.43 -3.97 9.02
N ALA A 29 -2.23 -2.68 8.70
CA ALA A 29 -2.55 -2.14 7.37
C ALA A 29 -1.72 -2.80 6.27
N ILE A 30 -0.42 -3.03 6.49
CA ILE A 30 0.48 -3.72 5.56
C ILE A 30 0.02 -5.17 5.33
N ALA A 31 -0.32 -5.90 6.39
CA ALA A 31 -0.83 -7.26 6.27
C ALA A 31 -2.14 -7.31 5.49
N ALA A 32 -3.07 -6.40 5.79
CA ALA A 32 -4.36 -6.29 5.11
C ALA A 32 -4.23 -5.89 3.63
N ALA A 33 -3.28 -5.02 3.29
CA ALA A 33 -2.96 -4.63 1.93
C ALA A 33 -2.34 -5.79 1.15
N ARG A 34 -1.40 -6.52 1.75
CA ARG A 34 -0.74 -7.67 1.13
C ARG A 34 -1.72 -8.79 0.78
N ALA A 35 -2.73 -9.02 1.62
CA ALA A 35 -3.78 -10.01 1.37
C ALA A 35 -4.72 -9.63 0.21
N ARG A 36 -4.83 -8.33 -0.11
CA ARG A 36 -5.70 -7.79 -1.18
C ARG A 36 -4.95 -7.49 -2.47
N LEU A 37 -3.62 -7.49 -2.44
CA LEU A 37 -2.78 -7.22 -3.59
C LEU A 37 -2.95 -8.33 -4.64
N PRO A 38 -3.41 -8.01 -5.87
CA PRO A 38 -3.46 -9.00 -6.94
C PRO A 38 -2.05 -9.49 -7.29
N ALA A 39 -1.95 -10.78 -7.61
CA ALA A 39 -0.67 -11.36 -8.03
C ALA A 39 -0.11 -10.64 -9.26
N GLY A 40 1.16 -10.23 -9.19
CA GLY A 40 1.86 -9.53 -10.28
C GLY A 40 1.57 -8.04 -10.41
N GLU A 41 0.77 -7.45 -9.51
CA GLU A 41 0.56 -6.01 -9.41
C GLU A 41 1.48 -5.38 -8.35
N ALA A 42 1.79 -4.09 -8.54
CA ALA A 42 2.44 -3.28 -7.50
C ALA A 42 1.38 -2.45 -6.78
N ALA A 43 1.68 -2.01 -5.56
CA ALA A 43 0.80 -1.13 -4.81
C ALA A 43 1.54 -0.22 -3.84
N GLU A 44 0.92 0.89 -3.52
CA GLU A 44 1.38 1.82 -2.50
C GLU A 44 0.31 1.94 -1.42
N LEU A 45 0.73 1.76 -0.18
CA LEU A 45 -0.10 1.93 1.00
C LEU A 45 0.22 3.27 1.65
N TRP A 46 -0.82 4.08 1.85
CA TRP A 46 -0.72 5.43 2.39
C TRP A 46 -1.56 5.57 3.64
N ALA A 47 -1.06 6.31 4.63
CA ALA A 47 -1.80 6.79 5.79
C ALA A 47 -1.86 8.31 5.73
N GLY A 48 -3.02 8.85 5.32
CA GLY A 48 -3.14 10.29 5.05
C GLY A 48 -2.15 10.73 3.95
N GLY A 49 -1.17 11.56 4.32
CA GLY A 49 -0.13 12.09 3.41
C GLY A 49 1.21 11.35 3.46
N ARG A 50 1.32 10.26 4.23
CA ARG A 50 2.57 9.48 4.39
C ARG A 50 2.46 8.13 3.71
N ILE A 51 3.50 7.73 2.98
CA ILE A 51 3.63 6.35 2.49
C ILE A 51 4.04 5.42 3.64
N VAL A 52 3.32 4.33 3.80
CA VAL A 52 3.52 3.33 4.87
C VAL A 52 4.21 2.09 4.32
N GLY A 53 3.94 1.76 3.05
CA GLY A 53 4.59 0.63 2.40
C GLY A 53 4.43 0.67 0.89
N HIS A 54 5.42 0.11 0.20
CA HIS A 54 5.42 -0.07 -1.25
C HIS A 54 5.60 -1.56 -1.56
N PHE A 55 4.70 -2.09 -2.38
CA PHE A 55 4.70 -3.46 -2.89
C PHE A 55 5.09 -3.44 -4.36
N SER A 56 6.14 -4.18 -4.70
CA SER A 56 6.63 -4.33 -6.07
C SER A 56 5.94 -5.50 -6.78
N ARG A 57 5.84 -5.41 -8.11
CA ARG A 57 5.29 -6.49 -8.97
C ARG A 57 6.01 -7.83 -8.82
N THR A 58 7.28 -7.80 -8.43
CA THR A 58 8.12 -8.99 -8.19
C THR A 58 7.96 -9.57 -6.78
N GLY A 59 7.01 -9.07 -5.98
CA GLY A 59 6.80 -9.50 -4.60
C GLY A 59 7.73 -8.83 -3.59
N GLY A 60 8.57 -7.88 -4.01
CA GLY A 60 9.37 -7.06 -3.11
C GLY A 60 8.50 -6.14 -2.26
N PHE A 61 8.89 -5.90 -1.01
CA PHE A 61 8.24 -4.95 -0.12
C PHE A 61 9.26 -3.96 0.43
N ARG A 62 8.90 -2.68 0.49
CA ARG A 62 9.68 -1.62 1.13
C ARG A 62 8.78 -0.89 2.10
N THR A 63 9.23 -0.76 3.36
CA THR A 63 8.54 0.11 4.31
C THR A 63 8.68 1.57 3.89
N GLY A 64 7.62 2.35 4.08
CA GLY A 64 7.66 3.79 3.87
C GLY A 64 8.38 4.45 5.03
N HIS A 65 9.64 4.83 4.84
CA HIS A 65 10.34 5.70 5.76
C HIS A 65 9.89 7.13 5.45
N GLY A 66 9.08 7.72 6.34
CA GLY A 66 8.89 9.17 6.32
C GLY A 66 10.21 9.79 6.70
N GLU A 67 10.90 10.43 5.76
CA GLU A 67 11.99 11.33 6.12
C GLU A 67 11.37 12.44 6.98
N SER A 68 11.76 12.47 8.26
CA SER A 68 11.47 13.56 9.18
C SER A 68 12.46 14.70 8.95
#